data_AF-A0A166EH74-F1
#
_entry.id   AF-A0A166EH74-F1
#
_cell.length_a   1.000
_cell.length_b   1.000
_cell.length_c   1.000
_cell.angle_alpha   90.00
_cell.angle_beta   90.00
_cell.angle_gamma   90.00
#
_symmetry.space_group_name_H-M   'P 1'
#
loop_
_entity.id
_entity.type
_entity.pdbx_description
1 polymer ?
#
loop_
_entity_poly.entity_id
_entity_poly.type
_entity_poly.pdbx_seq_one_letter_code
_entity_poly.pdbx_strand_id
1 'polypeptide(L)' 'MHTCVVCQKQFPRPSGLSTHMKTHTGDRPYTCEEPRCYKRFTVLSNMRRHMRVHGYGYERPYPGPSSTAGFEF' A
#
# COMPACT_ATOMS: atom_id res chain seq x y z
N MET A 1 6.83 -21.10 1.64
CA MET A 1 6.32 -20.26 0.53
C MET A 1 4.89 -19.88 0.84
N HIS A 2 4.53 -18.61 0.67
CA HIS A 2 3.18 -18.11 0.91
C HIS A 2 2.49 -17.84 -0.42
N THR A 3 1.38 -18.53 -0.67
CA THR A 3 0.68 -18.49 -1.96
C THR A 3 -0.51 -17.53 -1.90
N CYS A 4 -0.65 -16.71 -2.94
CA CYS A 4 -1.84 -15.89 -3.13
C CYS A 4 -3.02 -16.78 -3.52
N VAL A 5 -4.10 -16.72 -2.75
CA VAL A 5 -5.31 -17.51 -3.03
C VAL A 5 -6.03 -17.06 -4.31
N VAL A 6 -5.87 -15.79 -4.70
CA VAL A 6 -6.57 -15.20 -5.86
C VAL A 6 -5.87 -15.52 -7.19
N CYS A 7 -4.54 -15.43 -7.25
CA CYS A 7 -3.78 -15.61 -8.48
C CYS A 7 -2.70 -16.70 -8.42
N GLN A 8 -2.66 -17.49 -7.33
CA GLN A 8 -1.73 -18.60 -7.12
C GLN A 8 -0.24 -18.22 -7.15
N LYS A 9 0.07 -16.92 -7.06
CA LYS A 9 1.44 -16.41 -7.06
C LYS A 9 2.13 -16.70 -5.73
N GLN A 10 3.36 -17.21 -5.77
CA GLN A 10 4.11 -17.58 -4.58
C GLN A 10 5.06 -16.46 -4.14
N PHE A 11 5.14 -16.27 -2.83
CA PHE A 11 6.01 -15.30 -2.19
C PHE A 11 6.90 -16.01 -1.15
N PRO A 12 8.19 -15.65 -1.07
CA PRO A 12 9.11 -16.24 -0.09
C PRO A 12 8.84 -15.76 1.34
N ARG A 13 8.13 -14.64 1.53
CA ARG A 13 7.85 -14.05 2.84
C ARG A 13 6.36 -13.70 2.98
N PRO A 14 5.78 -13.82 4.18
CA PRO A 14 4.37 -13.50 4.43
C PRO A 14 4.08 -12.01 4.24
N SER A 15 5.04 -11.14 4.55
CA SER A 15 4.92 -9.69 4.30
C SER A 15 4.78 -9.35 2.81
N GLY A 16 5.41 -10.14 1.94
CA GLY A 16 5.27 -10.04 0.49
C GLY A 16 3.87 -10.43 0.02
N LEU A 17 3.34 -11.53 0.55
CA LEU A 17 1.96 -11.95 0.28
C LEU A 17 0.95 -10.92 0.80
N SER A 18 1.07 -10.46 2.05
CA SER A 18 0.16 -9.46 2.65
C SER A 18 0.13 -8.16 1.84
N THR A 19 1.29 -7.68 1.41
CA THR A 19 1.40 -6.51 0.53
C THR A 19 0.76 -6.75 -0.83
N HIS A 20 0.96 -7.94 -1.40
CA HIS A 20 0.37 -8.33 -2.67
C HIS A 20 -1.15 -8.44 -2.60
N MET A 21 -1.73 -8.92 -1.50
CA MET A 21 -3.19 -9.00 -1.34
C MET A 21 -3.86 -7.63 -1.50
N LYS A 22 -3.18 -6.54 -1.12
CA LYS A 22 -3.66 -5.16 -1.34
C LYS A 22 -3.86 -4.80 -2.82
N THR A 23 -3.18 -5.50 -3.74
CA THR A 23 -3.40 -5.30 -5.18
C THR A 23 -4.70 -5.93 -5.67
N HIS A 24 -5.19 -6.95 -4.99
CA HIS A 24 -6.47 -7.59 -5.32
C HIS A 24 -7.66 -6.82 -4.73
N THR A 25 -7.52 -6.29 -3.52
CA THR A 25 -8.58 -5.48 -2.89
C THR A 25 -8.61 -4.04 -3.42
N GLY A 26 -7.59 -3.61 -4.17
CA GLY A 26 -7.43 -2.21 -4.57
C GLY A 26 -7.09 -1.28 -3.40
N ASP A 27 -6.80 -1.84 -2.22
CA ASP A 27 -6.52 -1.08 -1.01
C ASP A 27 -5.18 -0.36 -1.15
N ARG A 28 -5.26 0.96 -1.32
CA ARG A 28 -4.10 1.86 -1.38
C ARG A 28 -4.24 2.88 -0.26
N PRO A 29 -3.82 2.54 0.96
CA PRO A 29 -4.01 3.38 2.15
C PRO A 29 -3.02 4.54 2.20
N TYR A 30 -1.94 4.47 1.41
CA TYR A 30 -0.92 5.51 1.36
C TYR A 30 -1.16 6.39 0.14
N THR A 31 -1.68 7.58 0.34
CA THR A 31 -1.91 8.57 -0.70
C THR A 31 -0.91 9.71 -0.57
N CYS A 32 -0.39 10.18 -1.69
CA CYS A 32 0.38 11.41 -1.74
C CYS A 32 -0.61 12.58 -1.71
N GLU A 33 -0.58 13.39 -0.67
CA GLU A 33 -1.49 14.54 -0.50
C GLU A 33 -0.93 15.82 -1.15
N GLU A 34 0.11 15.68 -1.99
CA GLU A 34 0.63 16.80 -2.77
C GLU A 34 -0.43 17.21 -3.82
N PRO A 35 -0.82 18.50 -3.86
CA PRO A 35 -1.94 19.02 -4.63
C PRO A 35 -1.88 18.80 -6.15
N ARG A 36 -0.76 18.34 -6.70
CA ARG A 36 -0.58 17.98 -8.11
C ARG A 36 -0.22 16.51 -8.35
N CYS A 37 -0.09 15.69 -7.30
CA CYS A 37 0.34 14.30 -7.46
C CYS A 37 -0.76 13.28 -7.16
N TYR A 38 -1.47 13.40 -6.04
CA TYR A 38 -2.55 12.49 -5.57
C TYR A 38 -2.27 10.98 -5.74
N LYS A 39 -0.99 10.59 -5.78
CA LYS A 39 -0.57 9.26 -6.20
C LYS A 39 -0.75 8.27 -5.06
N ARG A 40 -1.38 7.13 -5.35
CA ARG A 40 -1.73 6.12 -4.34
C ARG A 40 -0.79 4.92 -4.38
N PHE A 41 -0.40 4.44 -3.21
CA PHE A 41 0.55 3.34 -3.02
C PHE A 41 -0.04 2.29 -2.09
N THR A 42 0.27 1.02 -2.37
CA THR A 42 -0.07 -0.12 -1.50
C THR A 42 0.92 -0.29 -0.33
N VAL A 43 2.11 0.33 -0.44
CA VAL A 43 3.23 0.16 0.51
C VAL A 43 3.81 1.51 0.92
N LEU A 44 4.00 1.68 2.24
CA LEU A 44 4.59 2.88 2.83
C LEU A 44 6.00 3.17 2.30
N SER A 45 6.84 2.15 2.14
CA SER A 45 8.22 2.32 1.64
C SER A 45 8.25 2.89 0.21
N ASN A 46 7.32 2.46 -0.65
CA ASN A 46 7.17 3.00 -1.99
C ASN A 46 6.72 4.46 -1.98
N MET A 47 5.77 4.80 -1.12
CA MET A 47 5.29 6.17 -0.94
C MET A 47 6.41 7.08 -0.39
N ARG A 48 7.12 6.67 0.66
CA ARG A 48 8.28 7.41 1.20
C ARG A 48 9.36 7.64 0.14
N ARG A 49 9.68 6.61 -0.67
CA ARG A 49 10.63 6.74 -1.78
C ARG A 49 10.14 7.74 -2.81
N HIS A 50 8.86 7.67 -3.19
CA HIS A 50 8.25 8.57 -4.17
C HIS A 50 8.35 10.03 -3.72
N MET A 51 8.24 10.28 -2.43
CA MET A 51 8.17 11.64 -1.92
C MET A 51 9.50 12.39 -1.96
N ARG A 52 10.61 11.68 -2.19
CA ARG A 52 11.89 12.29 -2.56
C ARG A 52 11.81 13.06 -3.88
N VAL A 53 10.84 12.73 -4.75
CA VAL A 53 10.59 13.45 -6.01
C VAL A 53 10.03 14.86 -5.76
N HIS A 54 9.32 15.07 -4.65
CA HIS A 54 8.67 16.35 -4.34
C HIS A 54 9.55 17.32 -3.56
N GLY A 55 10.75 16.90 -3.16
CA GLY A 55 11.57 17.64 -2.20
C GLY A 55 11.01 17.48 -0.78
N TYR A 56 11.90 17.39 0.21
CA TYR A 56 11.56 17.21 1.62
C TYR A 56 10.62 18.34 2.11
N GLY A 57 9.31 18.13 2.12
CA GLY A 57 8.39 19.22 2.52
C GLY A 57 6.95 18.85 2.84
N TYR A 58 6.51 17.59 2.65
CA TYR A 58 5.22 17.15 3.17
C TYR A 58 5.47 16.26 4.39
N GLU A 59 5.06 16.75 5.55
CA GLU A 59 5.35 16.12 6.82
C GLU A 59 4.34 15.00 7.07
N ARG A 60 4.87 13.78 7.14
CA ARG A 60 4.23 12.54 7.64
C ARG A 60 3.07 12.01 6.78
N PRO A 61 3.25 10.83 6.16
CA PRO A 61 2.15 10.03 5.60
C PRO A 61 1.09 9.76 6.68
N TYR A 62 -0.07 10.40 6.61
CA TYR A 62 -1.23 9.93 7.36
C TYR A 62 -1.77 8.70 6.62
N PRO A 63 -1.83 7.51 7.26
CA PRO A 63 -2.67 6.46 6.70
C PRO A 63 -4.11 7.00 6.71
N GLY A 64 -4.72 7.14 5.54
CA GLY A 64 -6.15 7.44 5.44
C GLY A 64 -6.93 6.37 6.21
N PRO A 65 -8.11 6.72 6.78
CA PRO A 65 -8.85 5.81 7.65
C PRO A 65 -9.02 4.46 6.95
N SER A 66 -8.39 3.44 7.51
CA SER A 66 -8.58 2.07 7.08
C SER A 66 -10.03 1.72 7.34
N SER A 67 -10.86 1.74 6.30
CA SER A 67 -12.16 1.08 6.31
C SER A 67 -11.91 -0.42 6.37
N THR A 68 -11.65 -0.93 7.58
CA THR A 68 -11.71 -2.36 7.88
C THR A 68 -13.19 -2.77 7.85
N ALA A 69 -13.70 -3.01 6.65
CA ALA A 69 -14.89 -3.85 6.49
C ALA A 69 -14.43 -5.30 6.63
N GLY A 70 -15.09 -6.02 7.52
CA GLY A 70 -14.67 -7.29 8.10
C GLY A 70 -14.41 -8.41 7.10
N PHE A 71 -13.40 -9.22 7.41
CA PHE A 71 -13.34 -10.62 7.02
C PHE A 71 -13.78 -11.42 8.23
N GLU A 72 -15.07 -11.78 8.28
CA GLU A 72 -15.54 -12.91 9.07
C GLU A 72 -15.18 -14.20 8.31
N PHE A 73 -14.85 -15.26 9.05
CA PHE A 73 -14.36 -16.55 8.55
C PHE A 73 -15.37 -17.30 7.68
#